data_AF-A0A9E3DYE7-F1
#
_entry.id   AF-A0A9E3DYE7-F1
#
_cell.length_a   1.000
_cell.length_b   1.000
_cell.length_c   1.000
_cell.angle_alpha   90.00
_cell.angle_beta   90.00
_cell.angle_gamma   90.00
#
_symmetry.space_group_name_H-M   'P 1'
#
loop_
_entity.id
_entity.type
_entity.pdbx_description
1 polymer ?
#
loop_
_entity_poly.entity_id
_entity_poly.type
_entity_poly.pdbx_seq_one_letter_code
_entity_poly.pdbx_strand_id
1 'polypeptide(L)'
;MTEQRGFWSKRPRTGEDDAQLLLAERVHDLRHVGYEELRRRADSESEVEDVSGPNGERYKRRTSVKRMSRGGEEELRVHVSVLSGGRLARLNPLAEQVLVATADGEMVGEYTLASEGNDPRRYQMPRGTSRGS
;
A
#
# COMPACT_ATOMS: atom_id res chain seq x y z
N MET A 1 -7.18 33.73 -18.21
CA MET A 1 -7.31 33.05 -16.90
C MET A 1 -8.46 32.08 -17.01
N THR A 2 -8.16 30.79 -17.21
CA THR A 2 -9.17 29.73 -17.34
C THR A 2 -9.04 28.83 -16.12
N GLU A 3 -10.08 28.84 -15.30
CA GLU A 3 -10.23 27.99 -14.12
C GLU A 3 -10.13 26.52 -14.52
N GLN A 4 -9.05 25.84 -14.12
CA GLN A 4 -8.97 24.38 -14.18
C GLN A 4 -9.90 23.81 -13.13
N ARG A 5 -11.16 23.55 -13.52
CA ARG A 5 -12.13 22.82 -12.70
C ARG A 5 -11.61 21.39 -12.51
N GLY A 6 -11.16 21.08 -11.29
CA GLY A 6 -10.70 19.75 -10.87
C GLY A 6 -11.77 18.69 -11.09
N PHE A 7 -11.59 17.92 -12.17
CA PHE A 7 -12.53 16.89 -12.65
C PHE A 7 -12.47 15.56 -11.86
N TRP A 8 -11.73 15.50 -10.75
CA TRP A 8 -11.60 14.30 -9.92
C TRP A 8 -11.74 14.63 -8.42
N SER A 9 -12.82 15.32 -8.04
CA SER A 9 -13.26 15.28 -6.65
C SER A 9 -13.87 13.89 -6.42
N LYS A 10 -13.06 12.93 -5.93
CA LYS A 10 -13.57 11.67 -5.37
C LYS A 10 -14.68 12.06 -4.39
N ARG A 11 -15.92 11.68 -4.67
CA ARG A 11 -17.01 11.92 -3.72
C ARG A 11 -16.65 11.13 -2.44
N PRO A 12 -16.64 11.78 -1.27
CA PRO A 12 -16.35 11.09 -0.03
C PRO A 12 -17.34 9.94 0.15
N ARG A 13 -16.82 8.72 0.29
CA ARG A 13 -17.66 7.55 0.52
C ARG A 13 -17.88 7.39 2.02
N THR A 14 -19.08 6.99 2.41
CA THR A 14 -19.37 6.64 3.80
C THR A 14 -18.39 5.56 4.28
N GLY A 15 -17.75 5.79 5.43
CA GLY A 15 -16.74 4.91 6.02
C GLY A 15 -15.33 5.05 5.45
N GLU A 16 -15.05 6.01 4.57
CA GLU A 16 -13.71 6.21 4.00
C GLU A 16 -12.69 6.65 5.06
N ASP A 17 -13.04 7.58 5.95
CA ASP A 17 -12.13 8.05 7.01
C ASP A 17 -11.78 6.93 8.00
N ASP A 18 -12.77 6.15 8.43
CA ASP A 18 -12.57 4.97 9.28
C ASP A 18 -11.68 3.93 8.56
N ALA A 19 -11.92 3.70 7.26
CA ALA A 19 -11.10 2.80 6.46
C ALA A 19 -9.65 3.28 6.31
N GLN A 20 -9.41 4.59 6.20
CA GLN A 20 -8.07 5.17 6.16
C GLN A 20 -7.33 4.97 7.49
N LEU A 21 -8.02 5.14 8.62
CA LEU A 21 -7.43 4.88 9.94
C LEU A 21 -7.05 3.40 10.12
N LEU A 22 -7.95 2.48 9.76
CA LEU A 22 -7.71 1.04 9.83
C LEU A 22 -6.59 0.56 8.90
N LEU A 23 -6.43 1.24 7.75
CA LEU A 23 -5.33 1.03 6.82
C LEU A 23 -4.01 1.51 7.42
N ALA A 24 -3.99 2.72 7.97
CA ALA A 24 -2.80 3.32 8.56
C ALA A 24 -2.29 2.52 9.78
N GLU A 25 -3.20 2.05 10.63
CA GLU A 25 -2.89 1.13 11.74
C GLU A 25 -2.16 -0.12 11.22
N ARG A 26 -2.74 -0.80 10.23
CA ARG A 26 -2.14 -2.02 9.68
C ARG A 26 -0.79 -1.79 9.02
N VAL A 27 -0.63 -0.67 8.32
CA VAL A 27 0.64 -0.29 7.71
C VAL A 27 1.68 -0.01 8.79
N HIS A 28 1.29 0.64 9.89
CA HIS A 28 2.16 0.86 11.03
C HIS A 28 2.62 -0.46 11.64
N ASP A 29 1.72 -1.43 11.85
CA ASP A 29 2.08 -2.75 12.35
C ASP A 29 3.05 -3.48 11.41
N LEU A 30 2.77 -3.46 10.10
CA LEU A 30 3.60 -4.11 9.10
C LEU A 30 5.03 -3.56 9.05
N ARG A 31 5.24 -2.28 9.34
CA ARG A 31 6.59 -1.68 9.43
C ARG A 31 7.41 -2.22 10.59
N HIS A 32 6.77 -2.81 11.60
CA HIS A 32 7.46 -3.46 12.72
C HIS A 32 7.65 -4.97 12.47
N VAL A 33 7.11 -5.50 11.37
CA VAL A 33 7.33 -6.88 10.95
C VAL A 33 8.63 -6.96 10.15
N GLY A 34 9.57 -7.79 10.61
CA GLY A 34 10.84 -7.99 9.91
C GLY A 34 10.67 -8.63 8.52
N TYR A 35 11.60 -8.35 7.61
CA TYR A 35 11.58 -8.83 6.23
C TYR A 35 11.34 -10.34 6.12
N GLU A 36 12.07 -11.16 6.87
CA GLU A 36 11.94 -12.63 6.82
C GLU A 36 10.54 -13.12 7.18
N GLU A 37 9.87 -12.44 8.12
CA GLU A 37 8.49 -12.78 8.47
C GLU A 37 7.52 -12.42 7.35
N LEU A 38 7.67 -11.24 6.74
CA LEU A 38 6.91 -10.87 5.55
C LEU A 38 7.18 -11.85 4.39
N ARG A 39 8.43 -12.29 4.24
CA ARG A 39 8.85 -13.24 3.22
C ARG A 39 8.17 -14.59 3.39
N ARG A 40 8.01 -15.07 4.62
CA ARG A 40 7.24 -16.29 4.94
C ARG A 40 5.77 -16.13 4.57
N ARG A 41 5.18 -14.97 4.86
CA ARG A 41 3.77 -14.67 4.50
C ARG A 41 3.53 -14.63 3.00
N ALA A 42 4.56 -14.34 2.20
CA ALA A 42 4.45 -14.35 0.75
C ALA A 42 4.13 -15.72 0.14
N ASP A 43 4.41 -16.82 0.87
CA ASP A 43 4.06 -18.18 0.45
C ASP A 43 2.66 -18.62 0.94
N SER A 44 1.97 -17.76 1.71
CA SER A 44 0.67 -18.05 2.31
C SER A 44 -0.49 -17.37 1.59
N GLU A 45 -1.71 -17.82 1.87
CA GLU A 45 -2.91 -17.10 1.42
C GLU A 45 -3.00 -15.70 2.04
N SER A 46 -3.78 -14.82 1.40
CA SER A 46 -3.98 -13.47 1.93
C SER A 46 -4.67 -13.50 3.29
N GLU A 47 -4.11 -12.80 4.27
CA GLU A 47 -4.75 -12.60 5.57
C GLU A 47 -6.01 -11.74 5.39
N VAL A 48 -7.13 -12.18 5.94
CA VAL A 48 -8.41 -11.47 5.94
C VAL A 48 -8.93 -11.41 7.36
N GLU A 49 -9.19 -10.19 7.84
CA GLU A 49 -9.65 -9.89 9.20
C GLU A 49 -10.97 -9.12 9.14
N ASP A 50 -11.92 -9.45 10.02
CA ASP A 50 -13.07 -8.59 10.31
C ASP A 50 -12.66 -7.57 11.37
N VAL A 51 -12.75 -6.28 11.04
CA VAL A 51 -12.32 -5.18 11.93
C VAL A 51 -13.45 -4.17 12.11
N SER A 52 -13.49 -3.51 13.26
CA SER A 52 -14.47 -2.47 13.56
C SER A 52 -13.83 -1.10 13.48
N GLY A 53 -14.44 -0.17 12.73
CA GLY A 53 -14.02 1.22 12.73
C GLY A 53 -14.41 1.96 14.01
N PRO A 54 -13.87 3.17 14.25
CA PRO A 54 -14.21 4.02 15.39
C PRO A 54 -15.72 4.24 15.60
N ASN A 55 -16.50 4.28 14.52
CA ASN A 55 -17.95 4.47 14.59
C ASN A 55 -18.74 3.15 14.80
N GLY A 56 -18.06 2.03 15.04
CA GLY A 56 -18.67 0.71 15.24
C GLY A 56 -19.08 0.00 13.95
N GLU A 57 -18.86 0.60 12.78
CA GLU A 57 -19.05 -0.05 11.49
C GLU A 57 -18.06 -1.21 11.30
N ARG A 58 -18.49 -2.26 10.61
CA ARG A 58 -17.67 -3.45 10.33
C ARG A 58 -17.08 -3.40 8.93
N TYR A 59 -15.78 -3.66 8.86
CA TYR A 59 -15.01 -3.71 7.63
C TYR A 59 -14.29 -5.05 7.51
N LYS A 60 -13.87 -5.38 6.29
CA LYS A 60 -12.91 -6.47 6.04
C LYS A 60 -11.57 -5.87 5.67
N ARG A 61 -10.54 -6.15 6.46
CA ARG A 61 -9.17 -5.79 6.14
C ARG A 61 -8.47 -6.99 5.51
N ARG A 62 -7.84 -6.78 4.36
CA ARG A 62 -7.08 -7.81 3.66
C ARG A 62 -5.63 -7.37 3.52
N THR A 63 -4.70 -8.26 3.87
CA THR A 63 -3.27 -8.11 3.63
C THR A 63 -2.80 -9.21 2.69
N SER A 64 -2.10 -8.85 1.63
CA SER A 64 -1.47 -9.82 0.74
C SER A 64 -0.01 -9.46 0.56
N VAL A 65 0.87 -10.47 0.58
CA VAL A 65 2.30 -10.31 0.34
C VAL A 65 2.65 -11.13 -0.88
N LYS A 66 3.44 -10.56 -1.79
CA LYS A 66 3.93 -11.26 -2.98
C LYS A 66 5.42 -11.01 -3.15
N ARG A 67 6.18 -12.07 -3.47
CA ARG A 67 7.56 -11.94 -3.92
C ARG A 67 7.59 -11.37 -5.33
N MET A 68 8.46 -10.42 -5.56
CA MET A 68 8.79 -9.88 -6.88
C MET A 68 10.30 -9.80 -7.02
N SER A 69 10.78 -9.65 -8.25
CA SER A 69 12.20 -9.35 -8.50
C SER A 69 12.33 -8.05 -9.27
N ARG A 70 13.23 -7.19 -8.82
CA ARG A 70 13.53 -5.90 -9.45
C ARG A 70 15.05 -5.71 -9.45
N GLY A 71 15.63 -5.45 -10.61
CA GLY A 71 17.08 -5.23 -10.72
C GLY A 71 17.95 -6.44 -10.33
N GLY A 72 17.39 -7.66 -10.27
CA GLY A 72 18.08 -8.86 -9.82
C GLY A 72 17.99 -9.12 -8.30
N GLU A 73 17.36 -8.21 -7.55
CA GLU A 73 17.11 -8.35 -6.12
C GLU A 73 15.66 -8.78 -5.87
N GLU A 74 15.43 -9.49 -4.75
CA GLU A 74 14.09 -9.86 -4.30
C GLU A 74 13.46 -8.67 -3.54
N GLU A 75 12.22 -8.34 -3.88
CA GLU A 75 11.40 -7.37 -3.17
C GLU A 75 10.08 -8.04 -2.75
N LEU A 76 9.51 -7.60 -1.63
CA LEU A 76 8.19 -8.02 -1.20
C LEU A 76 7.17 -6.91 -1.44
N ARG A 77 6.18 -7.18 -2.28
CA ARG A 77 5.04 -6.29 -2.48
C ARG A 77 3.94 -6.64 -1.49
N VAL A 78 3.67 -5.73 -0.57
CA VAL A 78 2.61 -5.86 0.44
C VAL A 78 1.44 -4.97 0.05
N HIS A 79 0.27 -5.54 -0.19
CA HIS A 79 -0.96 -4.79 -0.46
C HIS A 79 -1.94 -4.96 0.69
N VAL A 80 -2.34 -3.82 1.26
CA VAL A 80 -3.34 -3.73 2.31
C VAL A 80 -4.57 -3.03 1.74
N SER A 81 -5.74 -3.60 1.98
CA SER A 81 -7.02 -3.01 1.54
C SER A 81 -8.08 -3.16 2.63
N VAL A 82 -8.95 -2.16 2.73
CA VAL A 82 -10.11 -2.14 3.62
C VAL A 82 -11.38 -2.08 2.78
N LEU A 83 -12.25 -3.05 2.96
CA LEU A 83 -13.47 -3.26 2.20
C LEU A 83 -14.68 -2.99 3.09
N SER A 84 -15.73 -2.37 2.53
CA SER A 84 -17.06 -2.42 3.16
C SER A 84 -17.57 -3.87 3.13
N GLY A 85 -18.34 -4.32 4.12
CA GLY A 85 -18.79 -5.72 4.25
C GLY A 85 -19.71 -6.26 3.13
N GLY A 86 -19.82 -5.62 1.97
CA GLY A 86 -20.71 -5.97 0.86
C GLY A 86 -20.11 -6.95 -0.17
N ARG A 87 -20.98 -7.68 -0.89
CA ARG A 87 -20.61 -8.70 -1.89
C ARG A 87 -19.76 -8.17 -3.06
N LEU A 88 -19.87 -6.88 -3.40
CA LEU A 88 -19.11 -6.23 -4.48
C LEU A 88 -17.87 -5.45 -3.99
N ALA A 89 -17.64 -5.40 -2.68
CA ALA A 89 -16.60 -4.53 -2.11
C ALA A 89 -15.17 -4.92 -2.54
N ARG A 90 -14.96 -6.18 -2.92
CA ARG A 90 -13.66 -6.67 -3.43
C ARG A 90 -13.13 -5.90 -4.64
N LEU A 91 -14.01 -5.31 -5.45
CA LEU A 91 -13.63 -4.59 -6.67
C LEU A 91 -13.39 -3.09 -6.43
N ASN A 92 -13.77 -2.57 -5.25
CA ASN A 92 -13.67 -1.16 -4.95
C ASN A 92 -13.42 -0.95 -3.44
N PRO A 93 -12.18 -1.15 -2.96
CA PRO A 93 -11.82 -0.92 -1.57
C PRO A 93 -12.15 0.53 -1.15
N LEU A 94 -12.54 0.71 0.11
CA LEU A 94 -12.73 2.03 0.70
C LEU A 94 -11.39 2.76 0.87
N ALA A 95 -10.36 2.01 1.29
CA ALA A 95 -8.99 2.48 1.38
C ALA A 95 -8.04 1.34 0.99
N GLU A 96 -6.91 1.67 0.36
CA GLU A 96 -5.84 0.71 0.07
C GLU A 96 -4.48 1.39 0.04
N GLN A 97 -3.44 0.62 0.36
CA GLN A 97 -2.05 1.02 0.22
C GLN A 97 -1.20 -0.17 -0.20
N VAL A 98 -0.24 0.11 -1.07
CA VAL A 98 0.80 -0.86 -1.44
C VAL A 98 2.11 -0.39 -0.85
N LEU A 99 2.88 -1.33 -0.31
CA LEU A 99 4.22 -1.13 0.25
C LEU A 99 5.17 -2.08 -0.47
N VAL A 100 6.43 -1.68 -0.58
CA VAL A 100 7.54 -2.51 -1.03
C VAL A 100 8.50 -2.64 0.15
N ALA A 101 8.82 -3.88 0.52
CA ALA A 101 9.82 -4.18 1.53
C ALA A 101 11.03 -4.87 0.90
N THR A 102 12.22 -4.45 1.30
CA THR A 102 13.51 -4.96 0.83
C THR A 102 14.25 -5.68 1.96
N ALA A 103 15.19 -6.55 1.61
CA ALA A 103 15.90 -7.40 2.56
C ALA A 103 16.77 -6.63 3.58
N ASP A 104 17.15 -5.39 3.26
CA ASP A 104 17.85 -4.46 4.15
C ASP A 104 16.93 -3.84 5.22
N GLY A 105 15.63 -4.13 5.18
CA GLY A 105 14.65 -3.65 6.14
C GLY A 105 13.98 -2.34 5.75
N GLU A 106 14.26 -1.78 4.57
CA GLU A 106 13.46 -0.64 4.10
C GLU A 106 12.03 -1.11 3.76
N MET A 107 11.05 -0.29 4.15
CA MET A 107 9.66 -0.46 3.74
C MET A 107 9.07 0.88 3.29
N VAL A 108 8.72 0.96 2.00
CA VAL A 108 8.33 2.19 1.33
C VAL A 108 6.98 2.04 0.66
N GLY A 109 6.16 3.09 0.70
CA GLY A 109 4.88 3.10 -0.01
C GLY A 109 5.09 3.10 -1.54
N GLU A 110 4.36 2.25 -2.24
CA GLU A 110 4.29 2.28 -3.71
C GLU A 110 3.38 3.42 -4.15
N TYR A 111 3.90 4.29 -5.01
CA TYR A 111 3.20 5.48 -5.51
C TYR A 111 2.08 5.08 -6.48
N THR A 112 0.82 5.20 -6.05
CA THR A 112 -0.26 5.45 -7.01
C THR A 112 -0.22 6.94 -7.37
N LEU A 113 -0.52 7.30 -8.62
CA LEU A 113 -0.46 8.67 -9.17
C LEU A 113 -1.26 9.74 -8.37
N ALA A 114 -2.00 9.34 -7.32
CA ALA A 114 -2.76 10.25 -6.44
C ALA A 114 -1.94 10.85 -5.28
N SER A 115 -0.67 10.45 -5.07
CA SER A 115 0.11 10.82 -3.88
C SER A 115 1.54 11.29 -4.22
N GLU A 116 1.70 12.47 -4.82
CA GLU A 116 2.97 12.92 -5.45
C GLU A 116 4.06 13.55 -4.53
N GLY A 117 3.93 13.52 -3.20
CA GLY A 117 4.70 14.43 -2.35
C GLY A 117 6.09 14.01 -1.84
N ASN A 118 6.40 12.72 -1.66
CA ASN A 118 7.41 12.35 -0.64
C ASN A 118 8.31 11.12 -0.95
N ASP A 119 8.74 10.89 -2.20
CA ASP A 119 9.79 9.87 -2.50
C ASP A 119 11.20 10.47 -2.49
N PRO A 120 12.07 10.12 -1.54
CA PRO A 120 13.48 10.49 -1.61
C PRO A 120 14.23 9.80 -2.78
N ARG A 121 13.73 8.66 -3.31
CA ARG A 121 14.35 7.94 -4.43
C ARG A 121 14.07 8.58 -5.80
N ARG A 122 13.11 9.51 -5.88
CA ARG A 122 12.88 10.34 -7.08
C ARG A 122 14.12 11.15 -7.48
N TYR A 123 15.01 11.40 -6.53
CA TYR A 123 16.26 12.16 -6.74
C TYR A 123 17.50 11.26 -6.86
N GLN A 124 17.37 9.94 -6.75
CA GLN A 124 18.49 9.05 -7.01
C GLN A 124 18.65 8.89 -8.52
N MET A 125 19.48 9.75 -9.13
CA MET A 125 19.93 9.54 -10.50
C MET A 125 20.66 8.18 -10.59
N PRO A 126 20.47 7.42 -11.68
CA PRO A 126 21.31 6.25 -11.92
C PRO A 126 22.75 6.74 -11.92
N ARG A 127 23.58 6.22 -11.00
CA ARG A 127 25.03 6.45 -11.05
C ARG A 127 25.48 5.85 -12.37
N GLY A 128 25.70 6.73 -13.34
CA GLY A 128 26.12 6.37 -14.68
C GLY A 128 27.31 5.42 -14.58
N THR A 129 27.14 4.25 -15.17
CA THR A 129 28.24 3.38 -15.54
C THR A 129 29.14 4.17 -16.47
N SER A 130 30.27 4.66 -15.95
CA SER A 130 31.41 5.02 -16.77
C SER A 130 31.86 3.76 -17.50
N ARG A 131 31.32 3.56 -18.70
CA ARG A 131 31.82 2.58 -19.66
C ARG A 131 33.14 3.15 -20.18
N GLY A 132 34.22 2.42 -19.93
CA GLY A 132 35.56 2.80 -20.36
C GLY A 132 35.68 2.88 -21.89
N SER A 133 36.64 3.68 -22.31
CA SER A 133 37.58 3.41 -23.40
C SER A 133 38.85 4.18 -23.10
#